data_AF-A0A9P0CXL1-F1
#
_entry.id   AF-A0A9P0CXL1-F1
#
_cell.length_a   1.000
_cell.length_b   1.000
_cell.length_c   1.000
_cell.angle_alpha   90.00
_cell.angle_beta   90.00
_cell.angle_gamma   90.00
#
_symmetry.space_group_name_H-M   'P 1'
#
loop_
_entity.id
_entity.type
_entity.pdbx_description
1 polymer ?
#
loop_
_entity_poly.entity_id
_entity_poly.type
_entity_poly.pdbx_seq_one_letter_code
_entity_poly.pdbx_strand_id
1 'polypeptide(L)'
;MAIIGSNAEDVASSYYAIIKRAPAHIKHYTFWCDNCSALNKNWKLYVALCTAAVNADWGPETVTVKYFEAGHSFMKADVVHGQIGKAMKKKSNVYDIHDLNDIIPKTSRHNKTLLLNFEDFYEFKEGNRQRRSKNSSENLPMLNNVKV
;
A
#
# COMPACT_ATOMS: atom_id res chain seq x y z
N MET A 1 -15.23 0.75 16.78
CA MET A 1 -14.38 -0.11 15.92
C MET A 1 -13.37 0.81 15.26
N ALA A 2 -12.24 1.03 15.94
CA ALA A 2 -11.20 1.95 15.48
C ALA A 2 -10.50 1.33 14.27
N ILE A 3 -10.06 2.19 13.34
CA ILE A 3 -9.39 1.83 12.10
C ILE A 3 -8.05 1.16 12.46
N ILE A 4 -8.05 -0.18 12.55
CA ILE A 4 -6.86 -1.04 12.59
C ILE A 4 -6.36 -1.15 11.14
N GLY A 5 -5.87 -0.06 10.59
CA GLY A 5 -5.45 0.00 9.18
C GLY A 5 -4.43 1.10 8.87
N SER A 6 -4.04 1.88 9.89
CA SER A 6 -2.98 2.88 9.81
C SER A 6 -1.61 2.32 10.18
N ASN A 7 -1.51 1.04 10.53
CA ASN A 7 -0.22 0.41 10.75
C ASN A 7 0.48 0.17 9.40
N ALA A 8 1.78 0.40 9.40
CA ALA A 8 2.64 0.23 8.23
C ALA A 8 2.52 -1.16 7.56
N GLU A 9 2.21 -2.19 8.35
CA GLU A 9 2.02 -3.58 7.91
C GLU A 9 0.69 -3.81 7.19
N ASP A 10 -0.39 -3.24 7.72
CA ASP A 10 -1.73 -3.34 7.12
C ASP A 10 -1.77 -2.65 5.76
N VAL A 11 -1.07 -1.51 5.68
CA VAL A 11 -0.86 -0.80 4.43
C VAL A 11 -0.08 -1.69 3.47
N ALA A 12 1.09 -2.22 3.85
CA ALA A 12 1.89 -3.11 2.99
C ALA A 12 1.10 -4.33 2.49
N SER A 13 0.30 -4.95 3.37
CA SER A 13 -0.58 -6.06 3.06
C SER A 13 -1.64 -5.70 2.02
N SER A 14 -2.22 -4.50 2.12
CA SER A 14 -3.19 -3.99 1.16
C SER A 14 -2.60 -3.83 -0.25
N TYR A 15 -1.38 -3.29 -0.37
CA TYR A 15 -0.69 -3.18 -1.67
C TYR A 15 -0.37 -4.56 -2.25
N TYR A 16 0.13 -5.46 -1.42
CA TYR A 16 0.43 -6.83 -1.82
C TYR A 16 -0.81 -7.56 -2.33
N ALA A 17 -1.94 -7.43 -1.63
CA ALA A 17 -3.21 -8.04 -2.02
C ALA A 17 -3.72 -7.53 -3.37
N ILE A 18 -3.54 -6.22 -3.67
CA ILE A 18 -3.90 -5.65 -4.98
C ILE A 18 -3.07 -6.31 -6.09
N ILE A 19 -1.77 -6.47 -5.90
CA ILE A 19 -0.89 -7.07 -6.92
C ILE A 19 -1.21 -8.56 -7.09
N LYS A 20 -1.37 -9.30 -5.99
CA LYS A 20 -1.64 -10.75 -5.99
C LYS A 20 -2.97 -11.12 -6.64
N ARG A 21 -3.99 -10.27 -6.50
CA ARG A 21 -5.34 -10.50 -7.05
C ARG A 21 -5.57 -9.84 -8.40
N ALA A 22 -4.65 -9.01 -8.85
CA ALA A 22 -4.74 -8.41 -10.17
C ALA A 22 -4.50 -9.49 -11.25
N PRO A 23 -5.07 -9.30 -12.46
CA PRO A 23 -4.88 -10.24 -13.56
C PRO A 23 -3.39 -10.49 -13.87
N ALA A 24 -3.02 -11.75 -14.08
CA ALA A 24 -1.63 -12.19 -14.31
C ALA A 24 -0.95 -11.54 -15.54
N HIS A 25 -1.71 -10.93 -16.46
CA HIS A 25 -1.15 -10.23 -17.62
C HIS A 25 -0.64 -8.81 -17.29
N ILE A 26 -0.95 -8.27 -16.11
CA ILE A 26 -0.49 -6.94 -15.70
C ILE A 26 0.94 -7.04 -15.17
N LYS A 27 1.89 -6.54 -15.95
CA LYS A 27 3.32 -6.58 -15.66
C LYS A 27 3.85 -5.34 -14.93
N HIS A 28 3.19 -4.20 -15.11
CA HIS A 28 3.64 -2.91 -14.60
C HIS A 28 2.58 -2.28 -13.71
N TYR A 29 2.93 -2.05 -12.44
CA TYR A 29 2.07 -1.39 -11.47
C TYR A 29 2.59 0.02 -11.19
N THR A 30 1.70 1.00 -11.19
CA THR A 30 2.01 2.37 -10.75
C THR A 30 1.07 2.76 -9.62
N PHE A 31 1.64 2.99 -8.44
CA PHE A 31 0.93 3.50 -7.28
C PHE A 31 1.20 4.98 -7.12
N TRP A 32 0.14 5.74 -6.89
CA TRP A 32 0.21 7.16 -6.54
C TRP A 32 -0.10 7.27 -5.05
N CYS A 33 0.91 7.58 -4.25
CA CYS A 33 0.77 7.65 -2.81
C CYS A 33 0.65 9.11 -2.37
N ASP A 34 -0.35 9.41 -1.55
CA ASP A 34 -0.34 10.64 -0.78
C ASP A 34 0.71 10.57 0.34
N ASN A 35 0.99 11.72 0.94
CA ASN A 35 1.99 11.84 1.99
C ASN A 35 1.46 11.37 3.37
N CYS A 36 0.54 10.41 3.40
CA CYS A 36 0.03 9.85 4.66
C CYS A 36 1.18 9.22 5.45
N SER A 37 1.20 9.42 6.77
CA SER A 37 2.31 9.03 7.65
C SER A 37 2.66 7.54 7.60
N ALA A 38 1.68 6.67 7.31
CA ALA A 38 1.89 5.23 7.17
C ALA A 38 2.45 4.81 5.78
N LEU A 39 2.40 5.71 4.79
CA LEU A 39 2.88 5.50 3.42
C LEU A 39 4.25 6.15 3.17
N ASN A 40 4.53 7.26 3.84
CA ASN A 40 5.75 8.02 3.63
C ASN A 40 6.98 7.29 4.20
N LYS A 41 7.88 6.83 3.32
CA LYS A 41 9.16 6.15 3.64
C LYS A 41 8.98 4.90 4.53
N ASN A 42 7.90 4.17 4.33
CA ASN A 42 7.64 2.93 5.03
C ASN A 42 8.56 1.81 4.50
N TRP A 43 9.56 1.43 5.29
CA TRP A 43 10.50 0.36 4.92
C TRP A 43 9.81 -1.00 4.80
N LYS A 44 8.75 -1.26 5.57
CA LYS A 44 7.96 -2.48 5.47
C LYS A 44 7.25 -2.56 4.11
N LEU A 45 6.68 -1.44 3.64
CA LEU A 45 6.07 -1.38 2.30
C LEU A 45 7.11 -1.70 1.22
N TYR A 46 8.31 -1.12 1.32
CA TYR A 46 9.39 -1.41 0.38
C TYR A 46 9.77 -2.89 0.38
N VAL A 47 10.04 -3.45 1.57
CA VAL A 47 10.41 -4.86 1.72
C VAL A 47 9.29 -5.77 1.21
N ALA A 48 8.03 -5.49 1.54
CA ALA A 48 6.87 -6.24 1.06
C ALA A 48 6.79 -6.24 -0.47
N LEU A 49 6.90 -5.07 -1.11
CA LEU A 49 6.84 -4.96 -2.57
C LEU A 49 8.00 -5.67 -3.26
N CYS A 50 9.23 -5.54 -2.75
CA CYS A 50 10.39 -6.20 -3.35
C CYS A 50 10.35 -7.71 -3.15
N THR A 51 10.16 -8.18 -1.91
CA THR A 51 10.34 -9.59 -1.56
C THR A 51 9.09 -10.43 -1.82
N ALA A 52 7.91 -9.92 -1.51
CA ALA A 52 6.68 -10.70 -1.60
C ALA A 52 6.01 -10.58 -2.98
N ALA A 53 6.16 -9.44 -3.65
CA ALA A 53 5.57 -9.21 -4.98
C ALA A 53 6.60 -9.36 -6.11
N VAL A 54 7.57 -8.44 -6.24
CA VAL A 54 8.45 -8.38 -7.44
C VAL A 54 9.35 -9.61 -7.58
N ASN A 55 9.95 -10.09 -6.49
CA ASN A 55 10.85 -11.24 -6.52
C ASN A 55 10.12 -12.59 -6.45
N ALA A 56 8.78 -12.61 -6.48
CA ALA A 56 8.04 -13.85 -6.58
C ALA A 56 8.05 -14.35 -8.03
N ASP A 57 8.02 -15.67 -8.24
CA ASP A 57 8.00 -16.26 -9.60
C ASP A 57 6.80 -15.80 -10.46
N TRP A 58 5.69 -15.47 -9.79
CA TRP A 58 4.47 -14.94 -10.41
C TRP A 58 4.42 -13.39 -10.43
N GLY A 59 5.45 -12.74 -9.89
CA GLY A 59 5.51 -11.32 -9.61
C GLY A 59 5.47 -10.42 -10.85
N PRO A 60 5.12 -9.14 -10.69
CA PRO A 60 5.22 -8.16 -11.76
C PRO A 60 6.67 -7.86 -12.13
N GLU A 61 6.89 -7.46 -13.39
CA GLU A 61 8.20 -6.99 -13.85
C GLU A 61 8.60 -5.68 -13.16
N THR A 62 7.66 -4.77 -12.94
CA THR A 62 7.96 -3.49 -12.29
C THR A 62 6.84 -2.99 -11.39
N VAL A 63 7.19 -2.48 -10.22
CA VAL A 63 6.31 -1.70 -9.35
C VAL A 63 6.89 -0.30 -9.17
N THR A 64 6.17 0.72 -9.61
CA THR A 64 6.54 2.13 -9.45
C THR A 64 5.67 2.78 -8.39
N VAL A 65 6.29 3.38 -7.38
CA VAL A 65 5.60 4.16 -6.36
C VAL A 65 5.96 5.63 -6.56
N LYS A 66 4.95 6.47 -6.83
CA LYS A 66 5.10 7.91 -7.04
C LYS A 66 4.65 8.66 -5.80
N TYR A 67 5.50 9.54 -5.32
CA TYR A 67 5.25 10.44 -4.20
C TYR A 67 5.19 11.88 -4.69
N PHE A 68 4.60 12.76 -3.90
CA PHE A 68 4.58 14.19 -4.18
C PHE A 68 5.92 14.86 -3.92
N GLU A 69 6.25 15.82 -4.78
CA GLU A 69 7.30 16.80 -4.52
C GLU A 69 6.80 17.87 -3.54
N ALA A 70 7.71 18.40 -2.74
CA ALA A 70 7.39 19.47 -1.79
C ALA A 70 6.83 20.69 -2.53
N GLY A 71 5.66 21.18 -2.10
CA GLY A 71 4.97 22.32 -2.73
C GLY A 71 3.83 21.94 -3.68
N HIS A 72 3.69 20.66 -4.05
CA HIS A 72 2.54 20.16 -4.81
C HIS A 72 1.56 19.43 -3.88
N SER A 73 0.41 20.06 -3.62
CA SER A 73 -0.61 19.55 -2.68
C SER A 73 -1.81 18.89 -3.35
N PHE A 74 -1.90 18.89 -4.69
CA PHE A 74 -3.05 18.38 -5.42
C PHE A 74 -2.76 17.05 -6.12
N MET A 75 -3.51 16.00 -5.77
CA MET A 75 -3.56 14.72 -6.47
C MET A 75 -4.84 14.58 -7.29
N LYS A 76 -4.77 13.85 -8.40
CA LYS A 76 -5.97 13.31 -9.03
C LYS A 76 -6.81 12.45 -8.07
N ALA A 77 -6.19 11.79 -7.09
CA ALA A 77 -6.89 11.04 -6.06
C ALA A 77 -7.76 11.92 -5.15
N ASP A 78 -7.44 13.20 -4.96
CA ASP A 78 -8.26 14.11 -4.13
C ASP A 78 -9.65 14.33 -4.71
N VAL A 79 -9.75 14.34 -6.04
CA VAL A 79 -11.03 14.40 -6.76
C VAL A 79 -11.87 13.15 -6.44
N VAL A 80 -11.23 11.98 -6.43
CA VAL A 80 -11.88 10.69 -6.11
C VAL A 80 -12.35 10.68 -4.65
N HIS A 81 -11.49 11.09 -3.71
CA HIS A 81 -11.87 11.25 -2.30
C HIS A 81 -13.04 12.21 -2.10
N GLY A 82 -13.04 13.35 -2.82
CA GLY A 82 -14.14 14.31 -2.80
C GLY A 82 -15.46 13.74 -3.31
N GLN A 83 -15.42 12.95 -4.40
CA GLN A 83 -16.61 12.27 -4.93
C GLN A 83 -17.15 11.21 -3.97
N ILE A 84 -16.27 10.38 -3.39
CA ILE A 84 -16.64 9.38 -2.38
C ILE A 84 -17.24 10.06 -1.15
N GLY A 85 -16.60 11.11 -0.63
CA GLY A 85 -17.09 11.85 0.53
C GLY A 85 -18.47 12.47 0.31
N LYS A 86 -18.76 13.00 -0.89
CA LYS A 86 -20.11 13.48 -1.25
C LYS A 86 -21.13 12.35 -1.26
N ALA A 87 -20.77 11.19 -1.82
CA ALA A 87 -21.66 10.03 -1.87
C ALA A 87 -21.94 9.45 -0.47
N MET A 88 -20.93 9.39 0.40
CA MET A 88 -21.09 9.00 1.81
C MET A 88 -22.05 9.94 2.54
N LYS A 89 -21.87 11.28 2.39
CA LYS A 89 -22.78 12.27 2.98
C LYS A 89 -24.23 12.09 2.49
N LYS A 90 -24.42 11.76 1.21
CA LYS A 90 -25.75 11.51 0.63
C LYS A 90 -26.41 10.24 1.16
N LYS A 91 -25.65 9.17 1.42
CA LYS A 91 -26.18 7.93 2.02
C LYS A 91 -26.61 8.14 3.48
N SER A 92 -26.13 9.19 4.15
CA SER A 92 -26.35 9.59 5.55
C SER A 92 -25.78 8.61 6.59
N ASN A 93 -25.98 7.32 6.38
CA ASN A 93 -25.58 6.25 7.27
C ASN A 93 -24.61 5.31 6.56
N VAL A 94 -23.36 5.31 7.03
CA VAL A 94 -22.28 4.39 6.62
C VAL A 94 -21.77 3.76 7.90
N TYR A 95 -22.09 2.49 8.13
CA TYR A 95 -21.83 1.82 9.40
C TYR A 95 -20.63 0.88 9.34
N ASP A 96 -20.42 0.22 8.20
CA ASP A 96 -19.39 -0.79 8.06
C ASP A 96 -18.62 -0.68 6.72
N ILE A 97 -17.70 -1.62 6.53
CA ILE A 97 -16.87 -1.70 5.31
C ILE A 97 -17.67 -2.13 4.08
N HIS A 98 -18.78 -2.86 4.25
CA HIS A 98 -19.65 -3.27 3.15
C HIS A 98 -20.42 -2.07 2.60
N ASP A 99 -20.86 -1.16 3.47
CA ASP A 99 -21.45 0.10 3.06
C ASP A 99 -20.48 0.92 2.19
N LEU A 100 -19.20 0.94 2.55
CA LEU A 100 -18.16 1.61 1.76
C LEU A 100 -17.92 0.89 0.42
N ASN A 101 -17.86 -0.44 0.44
CA ASN A 101 -17.72 -1.26 -0.76
C ASN A 101 -18.88 -1.08 -1.75
N ASP A 102 -20.07 -0.73 -1.26
CA ASP A 102 -21.22 -0.42 -2.10
C ASP A 102 -21.20 1.02 -2.67
N ILE A 103 -20.62 1.96 -1.93
CA ILE A 103 -20.60 3.39 -2.32
C ILE A 103 -19.49 3.67 -3.32
N ILE A 104 -18.27 3.20 -3.06
CA ILE A 104 -17.07 3.61 -3.80
C ILE A 104 -17.15 3.27 -5.30
N PRO A 105 -17.58 2.06 -5.72
CA PRO A 105 -17.72 1.74 -7.15
C PRO A 105 -18.81 2.57 -7.85
N LYS A 106 -19.80 3.07 -7.10
CA LYS A 106 -20.89 3.89 -7.66
C LYS A 106 -20.49 5.34 -7.91
N THR A 107 -19.37 5.81 -7.35
CA THR A 107 -18.94 7.21 -7.54
C THR A 107 -18.19 7.44 -8.85
N SER A 108 -17.63 6.38 -9.45
CA SER A 108 -17.00 6.42 -10.78
C SER A 108 -16.86 5.01 -11.33
N ARG A 109 -17.07 4.84 -12.65
CA ARG A 109 -16.83 3.56 -13.36
C ARG A 109 -15.39 3.04 -13.26
N HIS A 110 -14.46 3.92 -12.91
CA HIS A 110 -13.03 3.59 -12.76
C HIS A 110 -12.69 3.13 -11.35
N ASN A 111 -13.59 3.34 -10.39
CA ASN A 111 -13.36 2.93 -9.01
C ASN A 111 -13.68 1.44 -8.86
N LYS A 112 -12.72 0.73 -8.29
CA LYS A 112 -12.86 -0.67 -7.89
C LYS A 112 -12.41 -0.80 -6.45
N THR A 113 -13.11 -1.62 -5.70
CA THR A 113 -12.80 -1.91 -4.31
C THR A 113 -12.36 -3.36 -4.18
N LEU A 114 -11.46 -3.59 -3.23
CA LEU A 114 -11.04 -4.92 -2.83
C LEU A 114 -11.27 -5.02 -1.32
N LEU A 115 -12.20 -5.88 -0.92
CA LEU A 115 -12.38 -6.23 0.49
C LEU A 115 -11.28 -7.22 0.90
N LEU A 116 -10.61 -6.91 2.00
CA LEU A 116 -9.56 -7.75 2.57
C LEU A 116 -10.14 -8.56 3.74
N ASN A 117 -9.77 -9.84 3.80
CA ASN A 117 -10.06 -10.71 4.92
C ASN A 117 -8.85 -10.78 5.87
N PHE A 118 -9.03 -11.37 7.05
CA PHE A 118 -7.94 -11.54 8.02
C PHE A 118 -6.69 -12.23 7.41
N GLU A 119 -6.89 -13.19 6.51
CA GLU A 119 -5.83 -13.93 5.81
C GLU A 119 -5.02 -13.09 4.81
N ASP A 120 -5.48 -11.88 4.49
CA ASP A 120 -4.78 -10.96 3.60
C ASP A 120 -3.75 -10.10 4.32
N PHE A 121 -3.71 -10.15 5.65
CA PHE A 121 -2.79 -9.37 6.47
C PHE A 121 -1.57 -10.20 6.82
N TYR A 122 -0.40 -9.71 6.42
CA TYR A 122 0.89 -10.36 6.60
C TYR A 122 1.80 -9.51 7.48
N GLU A 123 2.55 -10.18 8.35
CA GLU A 123 3.59 -9.53 9.14
C GLU A 123 4.87 -9.39 8.30
N PHE A 124 5.08 -8.19 7.74
CA PHE A 124 6.29 -7.90 6.98
C PHE A 124 7.41 -7.47 7.90
N LYS A 125 8.54 -8.19 7.82
CA LYS A 125 9.74 -7.84 8.61
C LYS A 125 10.31 -6.50 8.17
N GLU A 126 10.64 -5.67 9.14
CA GLU A 126 11.49 -4.50 8.93
C GLU A 126 12.89 -4.98 8.55
N GLY A 127 13.24 -4.90 7.26
CA GLY A 127 14.59 -5.17 6.79
C GLY A 127 15.59 -4.04 7.13
N ASN A 128 15.21 -3.06 7.94
CA ASN A 128 16.08 -1.96 8.33
C ASN A 128 16.74 -2.29 9.69
N ARG A 129 18.02 -2.00 9.80
CA ARG A 129 18.73 -2.16 11.08
C ARG A 129 18.31 -0.98 11.97
N GLN A 130 17.60 -1.25 13.07
CA GLN A 130 17.42 -0.25 14.12
C GLN A 130 18.80 0.20 14.60
N ARG A 131 18.92 1.51 14.83
CA ARG A 131 20.17 2.28 15.03
C ARG A 131 21.30 1.46 15.70
N ARG A 132 22.49 1.50 15.08
CA ARG A 132 23.73 0.81 15.51
C ARG A 132 23.84 0.73 17.03
N SER A 133 23.82 -0.48 17.60
CA SER A 133 24.37 -0.68 18.94
C SER A 133 25.84 -0.28 18.88
N LYS A 134 26.27 0.62 19.78
CA LYS A 134 27.65 1.16 19.83
C LYS A 134 28.75 0.08 19.86
N ASN A 135 28.38 -1.18 20.14
CA ASN A 135 29.30 -2.30 20.34
C ASN A 135 29.25 -3.40 19.25
N SER A 136 28.60 -3.17 18.12
CA SER A 136 28.51 -4.20 17.07
C SER A 136 29.61 -4.05 16.01
N SER A 137 30.61 -4.94 16.09
CA SER A 137 31.70 -5.12 15.11
C SER A 137 31.28 -5.89 13.85
N GLU A 138 29.98 -6.15 13.66
CA GLU A 138 29.47 -6.84 12.48
C GLU A 138 29.30 -5.87 11.30
N ASN A 139 30.08 -6.13 10.25
CA ASN A 139 30.00 -5.47 8.95
C ASN A 139 28.60 -5.63 8.36
N LEU A 140 28.01 -4.53 7.88
CA LEU A 140 26.71 -4.54 7.21
C LEU A 140 26.77 -5.46 5.97
N PRO A 141 25.72 -6.24 5.66
CA PRO A 141 25.64 -6.90 4.37
C PRO A 141 25.61 -5.81 3.30
N MET A 142 26.61 -5.82 2.42
CA MET A 142 26.64 -4.95 1.24
C MET A 142 25.53 -5.39 0.28
N LEU A 143 25.05 -4.50 -0.60
CA LEU A 143 24.10 -4.87 -1.66
C LEU A 143 24.59 -6.08 -2.47
N ASN A 144 25.91 -6.23 -2.60
CA ASN A 144 26.58 -7.37 -3.25
C ASN A 144 26.36 -8.72 -2.54
N ASN A 145 25.87 -8.73 -1.30
CA ASN A 145 25.59 -9.93 -0.50
C ASN A 145 24.11 -10.34 -0.56
N VAL A 146 23.26 -9.53 -1.18
CA VAL A 146 21.88 -9.91 -1.51
C VAL A 146 21.96 -10.67 -2.83
N LYS A 147 21.84 -12.00 -2.77
CA LYS A 147 21.72 -12.79 -4.01
C LYS A 147 20.38 -12.41 -4.67
N VAL A 148 20.49 -11.84 -5.88
CA VAL A 148 19.41 -11.70 -6.85
C VAL A 148 19.00 -13.09 -7.32
#